data_AF-A0A7R9QJN9-F1
#
_entry.id   AF-A0A7R9QJN9-F1
#
_cell.length_a   1.000
_cell.length_b   1.000
_cell.length_c   1.000
_cell.angle_alpha   90.00
_cell.angle_beta   90.00
_cell.angle_gamma   90.00
#
_symmetry.space_group_name_H-M   'P 1'
#
loop_
_entity.id
_entity.type
_entity.pdbx_description
1 polymer ?
#
loop_
_entity_poly.entity_id
_entity_poly.type
_entity_poly.pdbx_seq_one_letter_code
_entity_poly.pdbx_strand_id
1 'polypeptide(L)'
;MVSKLKRPRRVILLVKAGSAVDDFIAQLVPHMESGDIIIDGGNSEYTDTERRCKELKGKGLLFVGSGVSGGEEGARYGPSLMPGGHPEAWPHIKDIFQKVAAKADGEPCCDWVGDGGAGHFVKMVHNGIEYGDMQLICEAYHVLKDSLGLSHDRMADIFTEWNTTELDSFLIEITRDILKFKDSDGEPLVTKIRDSAGQKGTGKWTAISALDYGVPVTLIGESVFARCLSSLKEERVSASSVLKGPATTRFSGDETQFIDDIRKALYASKIVSYAQGFMLLREAAKQFGWDLNYGGIALMWRGGCIIRSVFLGNIKQAFTDNPKLANLLVDDFFNKEITKCQDSWRRVVSQAVLLGIPTPCFSTALAFFDGYRSDTLPANLIQAQRDYFGAHTYELVSQPGKWVHTNWTGKGGNVSASSYNA
;
A
#
# COMPACT_ATOMS: atom_id res chain seq x y z
N MET A 1 9.68 -28.17 25.01
CA MET A 1 8.49 -27.58 24.37
C MET A 1 8.01 -28.42 23.20
N VAL A 2 8.87 -28.67 22.20
CA VAL A 2 8.54 -29.43 20.97
C VAL A 2 7.96 -30.83 21.25
N SER A 3 8.43 -31.51 22.28
CA SER A 3 7.92 -32.83 22.71
C SER A 3 6.44 -32.85 23.17
N LYS A 4 5.85 -31.68 23.48
CA LYS A 4 4.45 -31.57 23.92
C LYS A 4 3.47 -31.42 22.75
N LEU A 5 3.95 -31.25 21.52
CA LEU A 5 3.12 -30.96 20.35
C LEU A 5 2.67 -32.25 19.66
N LYS A 6 1.40 -32.27 19.20
CA LYS A 6 0.88 -33.34 18.33
C LYS A 6 1.58 -33.29 16.97
N ARG A 7 1.74 -34.46 16.33
CA ARG A 7 2.32 -34.59 14.98
C ARG A 7 1.24 -34.37 13.88
N PRO A 8 1.59 -33.80 12.71
CA PRO A 8 2.80 -33.01 12.48
C PRO A 8 2.81 -31.79 13.42
N ARG A 9 3.97 -31.51 14.00
CA ARG A 9 4.15 -30.40 14.96
C ARG A 9 3.97 -29.08 14.24
N ARG A 10 3.28 -28.15 14.89
CA ARG A 10 3.01 -26.80 14.36
C ARG A 10 3.56 -25.79 15.35
N VAL A 11 4.57 -25.04 14.94
CA VAL A 11 5.23 -24.04 15.80
C VAL A 11 5.09 -22.66 15.15
N ILE A 12 4.42 -21.73 15.81
CA ILE A 12 4.31 -20.33 15.38
C ILE A 12 5.38 -19.50 16.08
N LEU A 13 6.17 -18.76 15.30
CA LEU A 13 7.12 -17.77 15.75
C LEU A 13 6.47 -16.38 15.66
N LEU A 14 6.31 -15.72 16.80
CA LEU A 14 5.88 -14.32 16.90
C LEU A 14 6.98 -13.53 17.61
N VAL A 15 8.09 -13.38 16.91
CA VAL A 15 9.31 -12.72 17.40
C VAL A 15 9.68 -11.56 16.48
N LYS A 16 10.68 -10.76 16.87
CA LYS A 16 11.19 -9.69 16.03
C LYS A 16 11.71 -10.27 14.70
N ALA A 17 11.31 -9.66 13.58
CA ALA A 17 11.80 -10.04 12.25
C ALA A 17 13.32 -9.88 12.14
N GLY A 18 13.93 -10.62 11.20
CA GLY A 18 15.39 -10.69 11.01
C GLY A 18 16.02 -11.86 11.79
N SER A 19 17.24 -11.66 12.30
CA SER A 19 18.07 -12.74 12.87
C SER A 19 17.39 -13.55 13.97
N ALA A 20 16.53 -12.94 14.78
CA ALA A 20 15.84 -13.65 15.85
C ALA A 20 14.96 -14.79 15.31
N VAL A 21 14.33 -14.64 14.13
CA VAL A 21 13.57 -15.73 13.49
C VAL A 21 14.51 -16.88 13.13
N ASP A 22 15.67 -16.58 12.53
CA ASP A 22 16.64 -17.59 12.13
C ASP A 22 17.27 -18.30 13.32
N ASP A 23 17.56 -17.58 14.41
CA ASP A 23 18.08 -18.15 15.67
C ASP A 23 17.08 -19.14 16.28
N PHE A 24 15.79 -18.83 16.25
CA PHE A 24 14.73 -19.75 16.71
C PHE A 24 14.58 -20.95 15.77
N ILE A 25 14.62 -20.75 14.45
CA ILE A 25 14.59 -21.86 13.48
C ILE A 25 15.76 -22.81 13.73
N ALA A 26 16.97 -22.29 13.90
CA ALA A 26 18.17 -23.09 14.16
C ALA A 26 18.06 -23.94 15.44
N GLN A 27 17.42 -23.41 16.49
CA GLN A 27 17.16 -24.14 17.73
C GLN A 27 16.03 -25.18 17.60
N LEU A 28 15.04 -24.94 16.74
CA LEU A 28 13.89 -25.84 16.55
C LEU A 28 14.23 -27.06 15.69
N VAL A 29 14.96 -26.85 14.60
CA VAL A 29 15.24 -27.88 13.57
C VAL A 29 15.79 -29.19 14.16
N PRO A 30 16.76 -29.22 15.10
CA PRO A 30 17.27 -30.46 15.69
C PRO A 30 16.23 -31.29 16.47
N HIS A 31 15.07 -30.71 16.77
CA HIS A 31 14.02 -31.33 17.59
C HIS A 31 12.75 -31.66 16.79
N MET A 32 12.75 -31.40 15.48
CA MET A 32 11.61 -31.61 14.58
C MET A 32 11.88 -32.79 13.62
N GLU A 33 10.82 -33.39 13.11
CA GLU A 33 10.90 -34.50 12.16
C GLU A 33 10.26 -34.13 10.82
N SER A 34 10.53 -34.92 9.77
CA SER A 34 10.01 -34.66 8.43
C SER A 34 8.48 -34.50 8.43
N GLY A 35 8.00 -33.45 7.77
CA GLY A 35 6.59 -33.07 7.72
C GLY A 35 6.13 -32.14 8.85
N ASP A 36 6.95 -31.87 9.87
CA ASP A 36 6.66 -30.83 10.85
C ASP A 36 6.70 -29.42 10.22
N ILE A 37 5.98 -28.48 10.83
CA ILE A 37 5.66 -27.17 10.27
C ILE A 37 6.16 -26.06 11.20
N ILE A 38 7.00 -25.18 10.66
CA ILE A 38 7.37 -23.90 11.28
C ILE A 38 6.60 -22.79 10.58
N ILE A 39 5.98 -21.91 11.35
CA ILE A 39 5.21 -20.77 10.86
C ILE A 39 5.88 -19.51 11.40
N ASP A 40 6.31 -18.62 10.52
CA ASP A 40 6.73 -17.27 10.90
C ASP A 40 5.52 -16.34 10.79
N GLY A 41 5.05 -15.82 11.93
CA GLY A 41 3.95 -14.86 12.01
C GLY A 41 4.40 -13.40 12.14
N GLY A 42 5.72 -13.15 12.05
CA GLY A 42 6.30 -11.82 12.14
C GLY A 42 6.06 -10.96 10.89
N ASN A 43 6.52 -9.71 10.92
CA ASN A 43 6.59 -8.87 9.72
C ASN A 43 7.94 -9.09 9.02
N SER A 44 8.22 -10.33 8.64
CA SER A 44 9.48 -10.70 7.96
C SER A 44 9.48 -10.24 6.51
N GLU A 45 10.68 -10.06 5.96
CA GLU A 45 10.85 -9.79 4.54
C GLU A 45 10.48 -11.03 3.73
N TYR A 46 9.84 -10.84 2.57
CA TYR A 46 9.38 -11.96 1.75
C TYR A 46 10.56 -12.76 1.16
N THR A 47 11.70 -12.10 0.89
CA THR A 47 12.94 -12.74 0.41
C THR A 47 13.57 -13.64 1.47
N ASP A 48 13.53 -13.25 2.75
CA ASP A 48 13.90 -14.12 3.87
C ASP A 48 13.01 -15.36 3.93
N THR A 49 11.72 -15.18 3.63
CA THR A 49 10.73 -16.26 3.63
C THR A 49 10.98 -17.24 2.50
N GLU A 50 11.26 -16.76 1.29
CA GLU A 50 11.69 -17.56 0.14
C GLU A 50 12.93 -18.40 0.48
N ARG A 51 13.95 -17.77 1.07
CA ARG A 51 15.16 -18.45 1.53
C ARG A 51 14.84 -19.54 2.57
N ARG A 52 14.08 -19.21 3.62
CA ARG A 52 13.70 -20.14 4.69
C ARG A 52 12.87 -21.32 4.18
N CYS A 53 11.93 -21.09 3.26
CA CYS A 53 11.20 -22.15 2.55
C CYS A 53 12.18 -23.12 1.88
N LYS A 54 13.09 -22.62 1.05
CA LYS A 54 14.05 -23.46 0.33
C LYS A 54 14.95 -24.26 1.26
N GLU A 55 15.50 -23.63 2.30
CA GLU A 55 16.39 -24.27 3.28
C GLU A 55 15.69 -25.36 4.08
N LEU A 56 14.47 -25.11 4.55
CA LEU A 56 13.72 -26.06 5.38
C LEU A 56 13.16 -27.22 4.56
N LYS A 57 12.81 -26.99 3.28
CA LYS A 57 12.44 -28.07 2.36
C LYS A 57 13.55 -29.12 2.21
N GLY A 58 14.81 -28.68 2.13
CA GLY A 58 15.98 -29.56 2.09
C GLY A 58 16.18 -30.42 3.35
N LYS A 59 15.52 -30.06 4.46
CA LYS A 59 15.53 -30.80 5.73
C LYS A 59 14.25 -31.61 5.96
N GLY A 60 13.36 -31.68 4.96
CA GLY A 60 12.05 -32.35 5.07
C GLY A 60 11.04 -31.58 5.92
N LEU A 61 11.29 -30.31 6.26
CA LEU A 61 10.42 -29.49 7.09
C LEU A 61 9.58 -28.54 6.23
N LEU A 62 8.36 -28.30 6.67
CA LEU A 62 7.44 -27.37 6.03
C LEU A 62 7.56 -25.98 6.69
N PHE A 63 7.46 -24.92 5.89
CA PHE A 63 7.59 -23.54 6.34
C PHE A 63 6.43 -22.72 5.78
N VAL A 64 5.87 -21.86 6.61
CA VAL A 64 4.81 -20.93 6.25
C VAL A 64 5.18 -19.55 6.76
N GLY A 65 5.36 -18.59 5.85
CA GLY A 65 5.38 -17.16 6.19
C GLY A 65 3.95 -16.63 6.19
N SER A 66 3.46 -16.16 7.33
CA SER A 66 2.10 -15.67 7.47
C SER A 66 2.07 -14.24 7.97
N GLY A 67 1.57 -13.34 7.13
CA GLY A 67 1.19 -12.02 7.60
C GLY A 67 0.10 -12.09 8.67
N VAL A 68 0.27 -11.35 9.76
CA VAL A 68 -0.76 -11.15 10.80
C VAL A 68 -1.08 -9.65 10.90
N SER A 69 -2.34 -9.26 10.73
CA SER A 69 -2.78 -7.85 10.82
C SER A 69 -3.97 -7.69 11.75
N GLY A 70 -4.06 -6.53 12.42
CA GLY A 70 -5.17 -6.19 13.34
C GLY A 70 -4.78 -5.55 14.67
N GLY A 71 -3.48 -5.39 14.94
CA GLY A 71 -3.01 -4.87 16.23
C GLY A 71 -3.31 -5.82 17.39
N GLU A 72 -3.22 -5.32 18.62
CA GLU A 72 -3.40 -6.12 19.83
C GLU A 72 -4.83 -6.67 19.96
N GLU A 73 -5.83 -5.82 19.73
CA GLU A 73 -7.23 -6.18 19.78
C GLU A 73 -7.61 -7.17 18.67
N GLY A 74 -7.17 -6.91 17.44
CA GLY A 74 -7.38 -7.84 16.33
C GLY A 74 -6.74 -9.20 16.60
N ALA A 75 -5.51 -9.25 17.12
CA ALA A 75 -4.88 -10.52 17.50
C ALA A 75 -5.68 -11.29 18.57
N ARG A 76 -6.39 -10.59 19.47
CA ARG A 76 -7.19 -11.21 20.54
C ARG A 76 -8.53 -11.78 20.06
N TYR A 77 -9.22 -11.08 19.16
CA TYR A 77 -10.61 -11.38 18.79
C TYR A 77 -10.81 -11.85 17.35
N GLY A 78 -9.85 -11.61 16.47
CA GLY A 78 -9.91 -12.03 15.08
C GLY A 78 -8.97 -11.21 14.19
N PRO A 79 -7.74 -11.69 13.91
CA PRO A 79 -6.84 -10.99 13.01
C PRO A 79 -7.16 -11.35 11.55
N SER A 80 -6.60 -10.58 10.63
CA SER A 80 -6.40 -11.04 9.25
C SER A 80 -5.12 -11.87 9.18
N LEU A 81 -5.20 -13.05 8.55
CA LEU A 81 -4.08 -13.98 8.40
C LEU A 81 -3.82 -14.26 6.92
N MET A 82 -2.55 -14.15 6.52
CA MET A 82 -2.13 -14.23 5.11
C MET A 82 -1.03 -15.30 4.95
N PRO A 83 -1.33 -16.60 5.12
CA PRO A 83 -0.33 -17.68 5.04
C PRO A 83 0.11 -17.98 3.60
N GLY A 84 1.43 -18.01 3.35
CA GLY A 84 2.04 -18.57 2.14
C GLY A 84 3.30 -19.36 2.49
N GLY A 85 3.81 -20.17 1.56
CA GLY A 85 4.99 -21.02 1.83
C GLY A 85 4.89 -22.38 1.15
N HIS A 86 5.03 -23.45 1.92
CA HIS A 86 4.84 -24.82 1.42
C HIS A 86 3.35 -25.22 1.47
N PRO A 87 2.66 -25.43 0.32
CA PRO A 87 1.23 -25.75 0.28
C PRO A 87 0.84 -27.00 1.06
N GLU A 88 1.76 -27.96 1.21
CA GLU A 88 1.58 -29.18 1.98
C GLU A 88 1.29 -28.89 3.46
N ALA A 89 1.68 -27.71 3.98
CA ALA A 89 1.38 -27.29 5.34
C ALA A 89 -0.08 -26.84 5.51
N TRP A 90 -0.72 -26.34 4.45
CA TRP A 90 -2.03 -25.68 4.54
C TRP A 90 -3.12 -26.58 5.14
N PRO A 91 -3.32 -27.84 4.72
CA PRO A 91 -4.34 -28.71 5.31
C PRO A 91 -4.18 -28.91 6.82
N HIS A 92 -2.95 -28.80 7.35
CA HIS A 92 -2.65 -29.01 8.76
C HIS A 92 -2.88 -27.77 9.64
N ILE A 93 -2.90 -26.58 9.04
CA ILE A 93 -3.06 -25.30 9.77
C ILE A 93 -4.38 -24.60 9.46
N LYS A 94 -5.04 -24.93 8.34
CA LYS A 94 -6.26 -24.29 7.82
C LYS A 94 -7.33 -24.12 8.89
N ASP A 95 -7.69 -25.20 9.59
CA ASP A 95 -8.78 -25.16 10.58
C ASP A 95 -8.47 -24.20 11.73
N ILE A 96 -7.22 -24.19 12.23
CA ILE A 96 -6.79 -23.27 13.29
C ILE A 96 -6.85 -21.84 12.78
N PHE A 97 -6.21 -21.58 11.64
CA PHE A 97 -6.09 -20.24 11.07
C PHE A 97 -7.45 -19.64 10.73
N GLN A 98 -8.30 -20.39 10.04
CA GLN A 98 -9.62 -19.89 9.66
C GLN A 98 -10.56 -19.75 10.86
N LYS A 99 -10.43 -20.54 11.93
CA LYS A 99 -11.26 -20.38 13.14
C LYS A 99 -10.89 -19.16 13.96
N VAL A 100 -9.60 -18.84 14.07
CA VAL A 100 -9.15 -17.68 14.85
C VAL A 100 -9.21 -16.37 14.07
N ALA A 101 -9.20 -16.40 12.73
CA ALA A 101 -9.28 -15.21 11.90
C ALA A 101 -10.62 -14.48 12.05
N ALA A 102 -10.61 -13.17 11.79
CA ALA A 102 -11.82 -12.38 11.62
C ALA A 102 -12.77 -12.99 10.58
N LYS A 103 -14.05 -12.63 10.66
CA LYS A 103 -15.08 -13.07 9.72
C LYS A 103 -15.69 -11.86 9.02
N ALA A 104 -15.77 -11.91 7.69
CA ALA A 104 -16.50 -10.95 6.88
C ALA A 104 -17.58 -11.72 6.10
N ASP A 105 -18.86 -11.38 6.31
CA ASP A 105 -20.02 -12.10 5.76
C ASP A 105 -19.98 -13.63 6.02
N GLY A 106 -19.48 -14.03 7.20
CA GLY A 106 -19.31 -15.44 7.57
C GLY A 106 -18.05 -16.12 7.00
N GLU A 107 -17.35 -15.50 6.06
CA GLU A 107 -16.11 -16.03 5.48
C GLU A 107 -14.88 -15.64 6.34
N PRO A 108 -13.93 -16.56 6.60
CA PRO A 108 -12.66 -16.21 7.26
C PRO A 108 -11.87 -15.20 6.44
N CYS A 109 -11.35 -14.17 7.11
CA CYS A 109 -10.32 -13.28 6.59
C CYS A 109 -8.94 -13.97 6.61
N CYS A 110 -8.91 -15.17 6.04
CA CYS A 110 -7.75 -16.05 5.95
C CYS A 110 -7.97 -17.12 4.87
N ASP A 111 -7.06 -17.17 3.91
CA ASP A 111 -6.92 -18.29 2.97
C ASP A 111 -5.46 -18.47 2.56
N TRP A 112 -5.16 -19.55 1.85
CA TRP A 112 -3.81 -19.77 1.31
C TRP A 112 -3.49 -18.73 0.24
N VAL A 113 -2.40 -17.99 0.45
CA VAL A 113 -2.01 -16.89 -0.44
C VAL A 113 -1.26 -17.40 -1.67
N GLY A 114 -0.34 -18.34 -1.48
CA GLY A 114 0.55 -18.81 -2.53
C GLY A 114 1.85 -19.40 -1.98
N ASP A 115 2.75 -19.72 -2.91
CA ASP A 115 4.02 -20.37 -2.59
C ASP A 115 5.04 -19.41 -1.95
N GLY A 116 6.05 -19.98 -1.29
CA GLY A 116 7.22 -19.24 -0.81
C GLY A 116 6.90 -18.03 0.05
N GLY A 117 7.35 -16.85 -0.40
CA GLY A 117 7.21 -15.56 0.27
C GLY A 117 5.86 -14.87 0.09
N ALA A 118 4.91 -15.46 -0.67
CA ALA A 118 3.68 -14.79 -1.10
C ALA A 118 2.87 -14.19 0.07
N GLY A 119 2.72 -14.92 1.18
CA GLY A 119 1.98 -14.46 2.36
C GLY A 119 2.57 -13.19 2.99
N HIS A 120 3.90 -13.16 3.17
CA HIS A 120 4.59 -11.98 3.67
C HIS A 120 4.65 -10.84 2.65
N PHE A 121 4.70 -11.13 1.34
CA PHE A 121 4.61 -10.12 0.29
C PHE A 121 3.24 -9.42 0.31
N VAL A 122 2.15 -10.19 0.38
CA VAL A 122 0.79 -9.62 0.52
C VAL A 122 0.68 -8.76 1.79
N LYS A 123 1.27 -9.19 2.91
CA LYS A 123 1.30 -8.39 4.13
C LYS A 123 2.08 -7.09 4.00
N MET A 124 3.21 -7.13 3.31
CA MET A 124 4.02 -5.95 3.00
C MET A 124 3.21 -4.95 2.18
N VAL A 125 2.56 -5.40 1.09
CA VAL A 125 1.69 -4.55 0.27
C VAL A 125 0.53 -3.98 1.07
N HIS A 126 -0.13 -4.77 1.93
CA HIS A 126 -1.14 -4.28 2.87
C HIS A 126 -0.61 -3.10 3.69
N ASN A 127 0.60 -3.20 4.27
CA ASN A 127 1.16 -2.09 5.06
C ASN A 127 1.56 -0.88 4.19
N GLY A 128 1.92 -1.09 2.93
CA GLY A 128 2.09 0.01 1.98
C GLY A 128 0.79 0.77 1.75
N ILE A 129 -0.31 0.05 1.49
CA ILE A 129 -1.64 0.62 1.33
C ILE A 129 -2.08 1.34 2.61
N GLU A 130 -1.82 0.75 3.79
CA GLU A 130 -2.07 1.38 5.09
C GLU A 130 -1.37 2.74 5.22
N TYR A 131 -0.12 2.85 4.76
CA TYR A 131 0.61 4.13 4.78
C TYR A 131 -0.04 5.16 3.85
N GLY A 132 -0.48 4.73 2.67
CA GLY A 132 -1.23 5.56 1.73
C GLY A 132 -2.54 6.07 2.32
N ASP A 133 -3.37 5.19 2.87
CA ASP A 133 -4.66 5.55 3.47
C ASP A 133 -4.50 6.54 4.63
N MET A 134 -3.54 6.30 5.52
CA MET A 134 -3.24 7.23 6.62
C MET A 134 -2.82 8.61 6.10
N GLN A 135 -1.92 8.65 5.10
CA GLN A 135 -1.42 9.91 4.56
C GLN A 135 -2.52 10.70 3.83
N LEU A 136 -3.39 10.03 3.07
CA LEU A 136 -4.55 10.66 2.43
C LEU A 136 -5.51 11.28 3.46
N ILE A 137 -5.76 10.58 4.57
CA ILE A 137 -6.58 11.10 5.66
C ILE A 137 -5.91 12.33 6.32
N CYS A 138 -4.59 12.30 6.52
CA CYS A 138 -3.83 13.44 7.02
C CYS A 138 -3.91 14.65 6.07
N GLU A 139 -3.90 14.43 4.76
CA GLU A 139 -4.06 15.49 3.76
C GLU A 139 -5.46 16.10 3.80
N ALA A 140 -6.51 15.28 3.91
CA ALA A 140 -7.87 15.77 4.11
C ALA A 140 -7.98 16.62 5.40
N TYR A 141 -7.43 16.12 6.52
CA TYR A 141 -7.35 16.87 7.77
C TYR A 141 -6.61 18.21 7.61
N HIS A 142 -5.47 18.22 6.92
CA HIS A 142 -4.67 19.42 6.72
C HIS A 142 -5.41 20.47 5.88
N VAL A 143 -6.08 20.04 4.81
CA VAL A 143 -6.90 20.94 3.98
C VAL A 143 -8.06 21.49 4.81
N LEU A 144 -8.82 20.66 5.54
CA LEU A 144 -9.91 21.14 6.41
C LEU A 144 -9.42 22.15 7.46
N LYS A 145 -8.29 21.88 8.10
CA LYS A 145 -7.73 22.75 9.16
C LYS A 145 -7.19 24.06 8.60
N ASP A 146 -6.37 24.02 7.56
CA ASP A 146 -5.58 25.18 7.14
C ASP A 146 -6.24 25.96 6.00
N SER A 147 -7.05 25.35 5.15
CA SER A 147 -7.81 26.10 4.15
C SER A 147 -9.12 26.68 4.70
N LEU A 148 -9.83 25.94 5.55
CA LEU A 148 -11.15 26.33 6.08
C LEU A 148 -11.11 26.82 7.53
N GLY A 149 -10.06 26.53 8.30
CA GLY A 149 -9.96 27.00 9.68
C GLY A 149 -10.86 26.25 10.66
N LEU A 150 -11.29 25.04 10.32
CA LEU A 150 -12.23 24.27 11.14
C LEU A 150 -11.59 23.82 12.47
N SER A 151 -12.41 23.77 13.53
CA SER A 151 -12.03 23.19 14.81
C SER A 151 -11.95 21.66 14.72
N HIS A 152 -11.18 21.04 15.62
CA HIS A 152 -11.08 19.58 15.71
C HIS A 152 -12.42 18.90 15.98
N ASP A 153 -13.31 19.54 16.74
CA ASP A 153 -14.66 19.00 16.98
C ASP A 153 -15.48 18.99 15.70
N ARG A 154 -15.46 20.08 14.92
CA ARG A 154 -16.17 20.13 13.62
C ARG A 154 -15.56 19.15 12.62
N MET A 155 -14.23 19.05 12.57
CA MET A 155 -13.57 18.05 11.73
C MET A 155 -13.98 16.63 12.13
N ALA A 156 -14.08 16.34 13.43
CA ALA A 156 -14.52 15.03 13.88
C ALA A 156 -15.96 14.72 13.47
N ASP A 157 -16.87 15.71 13.49
CA ASP A 157 -18.23 15.52 12.98
C ASP A 157 -18.23 15.23 11.47
N ILE A 158 -17.40 15.93 10.69
CA ILE A 158 -17.21 15.64 9.26
C ILE A 158 -16.70 14.20 9.05
N PHE A 159 -15.68 13.75 9.80
CA PHE A 159 -15.22 12.37 9.72
C PHE A 159 -16.27 11.36 10.23
N THR A 160 -17.16 11.76 11.13
CA THR A 160 -18.33 10.96 11.54
C THR A 160 -19.28 10.76 10.36
N GLU A 161 -19.61 11.84 9.65
CA GLU A 161 -20.46 11.81 8.45
C GLU A 161 -19.79 10.99 7.34
N TRP A 162 -18.48 11.18 7.09
CA TRP A 162 -17.76 10.42 6.07
C TRP A 162 -17.74 8.92 6.36
N ASN A 163 -17.71 8.52 7.63
CA ASN A 163 -17.76 7.11 8.00
C ASN A 163 -19.11 6.44 7.77
N THR A 164 -20.14 7.17 7.31
CA THR A 164 -21.43 6.61 6.88
C THR A 164 -21.59 6.63 5.36
N THR A 165 -20.50 6.91 4.62
CA THR A 165 -20.46 6.96 3.15
C THR A 165 -19.60 5.83 2.57
N GLU A 166 -19.16 5.93 1.31
CA GLU A 166 -18.20 5.01 0.71
C GLU A 166 -16.84 4.96 1.42
N LEU A 167 -16.55 5.93 2.29
CA LEU A 167 -15.34 5.98 3.12
C LEU A 167 -15.43 5.18 4.42
N ASP A 168 -16.55 4.51 4.71
CA ASP A 168 -16.71 3.64 5.90
C ASP A 168 -15.54 2.67 6.04
N SER A 169 -14.71 2.95 7.04
CA SER A 169 -13.46 2.23 7.30
C SER A 169 -12.95 2.48 8.70
N PHE A 170 -12.18 1.52 9.22
CA PHE A 170 -11.59 1.64 10.54
C PHE A 170 -10.70 2.89 10.70
N LEU A 171 -9.93 3.25 9.66
CA LEU A 171 -9.04 4.42 9.73
C LEU A 171 -9.81 5.74 9.80
N ILE A 172 -10.97 5.86 9.15
CA ILE A 172 -11.84 7.03 9.25
C ILE A 172 -12.50 7.07 10.63
N GLU A 173 -12.96 5.93 11.14
CA GLU A 173 -13.53 5.78 12.48
C GLU A 173 -12.56 6.25 13.59
N ILE A 174 -11.33 5.71 13.62
CA ILE A 174 -10.36 6.12 14.63
C ILE A 174 -9.91 7.57 14.45
N THR A 175 -9.93 8.10 13.22
CA THR A 175 -9.59 9.51 12.98
C THR A 175 -10.62 10.43 13.62
N ARG A 176 -11.91 10.13 13.46
CA ARG A 176 -12.99 10.82 14.19
C ARG A 176 -12.73 10.80 15.70
N ASP A 177 -12.43 9.63 16.25
CA ASP A 177 -12.27 9.46 17.70
C ASP A 177 -11.03 10.22 18.23
N ILE A 178 -9.93 10.19 17.48
CA ILE A 178 -8.69 10.94 17.76
C ILE A 178 -8.95 12.45 17.76
N LEU A 179 -9.72 12.96 16.79
CA LEU A 179 -10.04 14.38 16.69
C LEU A 179 -10.95 14.86 17.83
N LYS A 180 -11.84 13.99 18.36
CA LYS A 180 -12.68 14.28 19.53
C LYS A 180 -11.92 14.22 20.85
N PHE A 181 -10.82 13.46 20.91
CA PHE A 181 -10.12 13.22 22.15
C PHE A 181 -9.48 14.50 22.71
N LYS A 182 -9.91 14.89 23.92
CA LYS A 182 -9.35 16.01 24.68
C LYS A 182 -8.34 15.50 25.70
N ASP A 183 -7.26 16.24 25.89
CA ASP A 183 -6.31 16.04 26.98
C ASP A 183 -6.88 16.57 28.31
N SER A 184 -6.15 16.37 29.40
CA SER A 184 -6.49 16.76 30.77
C SER A 184 -6.81 18.26 30.97
N ASP A 185 -6.33 19.13 30.08
CA ASP A 185 -6.63 20.58 30.08
C ASP A 185 -7.81 20.98 29.19
N GLY A 186 -8.49 20.01 28.56
CA GLY A 186 -9.64 20.23 27.68
C GLY A 186 -9.28 20.51 26.21
N GLU A 187 -8.00 20.64 25.87
CA GLU A 187 -7.56 20.89 24.49
C GLU A 187 -7.41 19.60 23.68
N PRO A 188 -7.62 19.61 22.34
CA PRO A 188 -7.47 18.41 21.52
C PRO A 188 -6.04 17.83 21.61
N LEU A 189 -5.90 16.59 22.09
CA LEU A 189 -4.58 15.97 22.32
C LEU A 189 -3.73 15.92 21.04
N VAL A 190 -4.37 15.69 19.88
CA VAL A 190 -3.69 15.61 18.58
C VAL A 190 -2.87 16.86 18.24
N THR A 191 -3.24 18.04 18.76
CA THR A 191 -2.48 19.29 18.54
C THR A 191 -1.15 19.35 19.30
N LYS A 192 -0.99 18.49 20.32
CA LYS A 192 0.20 18.43 21.18
C LYS A 192 1.16 17.31 20.78
N ILE A 193 0.71 16.40 19.90
CA ILE A 193 1.54 15.30 19.41
C ILE A 193 2.59 15.87 18.44
N ARG A 194 3.86 15.51 18.66
CA ARG A 194 4.96 15.89 17.76
C ARG A 194 4.71 15.31 16.37
N ASP A 195 4.74 16.18 15.35
CA ASP A 195 4.54 15.86 13.93
C ASP A 195 5.78 15.20 13.29
N SER A 196 6.23 14.09 13.86
CA SER A 196 7.34 13.27 13.38
C SER A 196 6.91 11.80 13.33
N ALA A 197 6.42 11.36 12.18
CA ALA A 197 5.85 10.04 12.00
C ALA A 197 6.93 8.94 11.97
N GLY A 198 6.84 7.99 12.91
CA GLY A 198 7.65 6.78 12.90
C GLY A 198 7.28 5.81 11.77
N GLN A 199 8.19 4.91 11.45
CA GLN A 199 7.96 3.79 10.53
C GLN A 199 8.84 2.59 10.91
N LYS A 200 8.31 1.37 10.70
CA LYS A 200 8.98 0.10 11.04
C LYS A 200 9.59 -0.62 9.82
N GLY A 201 9.61 0.03 8.66
CA GLY A 201 10.26 -0.46 7.44
C GLY A 201 9.34 -1.13 6.42
N THR A 202 8.20 -1.70 6.81
CA THR A 202 7.33 -2.45 5.89
C THR A 202 6.76 -1.61 4.74
N GLY A 203 6.32 -0.37 5.00
CA GLY A 203 5.88 0.54 3.94
C GLY A 203 6.99 0.91 2.95
N LYS A 204 8.24 1.05 3.45
CA LYS A 204 9.43 1.30 2.63
C LYS A 204 9.71 0.12 1.70
N TRP A 205 9.57 -1.12 2.18
CA TRP A 205 9.78 -2.32 1.35
C TRP A 205 8.79 -2.41 0.20
N THR A 206 7.54 -1.98 0.37
CA THR A 206 6.56 -1.89 -0.74
C THR A 206 7.03 -0.92 -1.81
N ALA A 207 7.48 0.27 -1.42
CA ALA A 207 7.98 1.28 -2.36
C ALA A 207 9.26 0.82 -3.07
N ILE A 208 10.19 0.15 -2.36
CA ILE A 208 11.41 -0.43 -2.95
C ILE A 208 11.05 -1.53 -3.93
N SER A 209 10.20 -2.48 -3.54
CA SER A 209 9.78 -3.58 -4.42
C SER A 209 9.10 -3.06 -5.69
N ALA A 210 8.30 -1.99 -5.57
CA ALA A 210 7.72 -1.33 -6.74
C ALA A 210 8.78 -0.78 -7.70
N LEU A 211 9.85 -0.17 -7.19
CA LEU A 211 10.97 0.30 -7.99
C LEU A 211 11.74 -0.87 -8.63
N ASP A 212 12.03 -1.91 -7.86
CA ASP A 212 12.75 -3.11 -8.33
C ASP A 212 12.01 -3.82 -9.47
N TYR A 213 10.67 -3.84 -9.42
CA TYR A 213 9.82 -4.49 -10.44
C TYR A 213 9.25 -3.52 -11.49
N GLY A 214 9.68 -2.25 -11.49
CA GLY A 214 9.23 -1.26 -12.49
C GLY A 214 7.72 -0.95 -12.45
N VAL A 215 7.08 -1.03 -11.28
CA VAL A 215 5.65 -0.77 -11.09
C VAL A 215 5.42 0.64 -10.53
N PRO A 216 4.56 1.47 -11.13
CA PRO A 216 4.34 2.86 -10.69
C PRO A 216 3.43 2.96 -9.45
N VAL A 217 3.94 2.51 -8.28
CA VAL A 217 3.23 2.59 -7.00
C VAL A 217 3.52 3.93 -6.30
N THR A 218 3.15 5.02 -6.98
CA THR A 218 3.59 6.37 -6.64
C THR A 218 3.02 6.88 -5.32
N LEU A 219 1.75 6.57 -5.00
CA LEU A 219 1.11 7.08 -3.79
C LEU A 219 1.73 6.49 -2.53
N ILE A 220 2.01 5.19 -2.52
CA ILE A 220 2.70 4.55 -1.39
C ILE A 220 4.11 5.12 -1.26
N GLY A 221 4.83 5.36 -2.37
CA GLY A 221 6.12 6.04 -2.36
C GLY A 221 6.05 7.42 -1.69
N GLU A 222 5.13 8.27 -2.11
CA GLU A 222 4.90 9.60 -1.51
C GLU A 222 4.51 9.51 -0.03
N SER A 223 3.70 8.52 0.37
CA SER A 223 3.35 8.32 1.78
C SER A 223 4.55 7.96 2.65
N VAL A 224 5.53 7.23 2.11
CA VAL A 224 6.80 6.95 2.79
C VAL A 224 7.65 8.22 2.88
N PHE A 225 7.78 8.97 1.78
CA PHE A 225 8.54 10.22 1.78
C PHE A 225 7.92 11.29 2.67
N ALA A 226 6.60 11.37 2.79
CA ALA A 226 5.92 12.27 3.71
C ALA A 226 6.30 11.99 5.18
N ARG A 227 6.45 10.71 5.57
CA ARG A 227 6.97 10.35 6.90
C ARG A 227 8.43 10.78 7.08
N CYS A 228 9.27 10.56 6.07
CA CYS A 228 10.66 11.04 6.08
C CYS A 228 10.72 12.57 6.25
N LEU A 229 9.91 13.32 5.49
CA LEU A 229 9.81 14.77 5.58
C LEU A 229 9.36 15.24 6.97
N SER A 230 8.39 14.54 7.58
CA SER A 230 7.93 14.86 8.94
C SER A 230 9.05 14.70 9.99
N SER A 231 9.97 13.75 9.78
CA SER A 231 11.10 13.47 10.69
C SER A 231 12.15 14.59 10.67
N LEU A 232 12.22 15.39 9.59
CA LEU A 232 13.06 16.58 9.48
C LEU A 232 12.49 17.78 10.26
N LYS A 233 11.99 17.55 11.48
CA LYS A 233 11.23 18.55 12.25
C LYS A 233 12.00 19.85 12.48
N GLU A 234 13.22 19.76 12.99
CA GLU A 234 14.02 20.94 13.32
C GLU A 234 14.44 21.72 12.06
N GLU A 235 14.69 20.99 10.96
CA GLU A 235 14.98 21.59 9.66
C GLU A 235 13.76 22.33 9.10
N ARG A 236 12.55 21.73 9.19
CA ARG A 236 11.30 22.39 8.78
C ARG A 236 10.99 23.64 9.61
N VAL A 237 11.24 23.61 10.93
CA VAL A 237 11.09 24.79 11.80
C VAL A 237 12.06 25.88 11.40
N SER A 238 13.31 25.54 11.10
CA SER A 238 14.30 26.51 10.62
C SER A 238 13.88 27.09 9.26
N ALA A 239 13.46 26.23 8.33
CA ALA A 239 13.04 26.61 6.99
C ALA A 239 11.81 27.52 6.99
N SER A 240 10.83 27.32 7.89
CA SER A 240 9.60 28.13 7.94
C SER A 240 9.85 29.60 8.31
N SER A 241 10.98 29.91 8.96
CA SER A 241 11.36 31.29 9.26
C SER A 241 11.85 32.06 8.01
N VAL A 242 12.39 31.34 7.02
CA VAL A 242 13.04 31.90 5.83
C VAL A 242 12.16 31.78 4.59
N LEU A 243 11.61 30.60 4.32
CA LEU A 243 10.79 30.32 3.14
C LEU A 243 9.39 30.94 3.30
N LYS A 244 8.93 31.62 2.26
CA LYS A 244 7.60 32.25 2.23
C LYS A 244 6.66 31.45 1.32
N GLY A 245 5.45 31.21 1.82
CA GLY A 245 4.36 30.60 1.05
C GLY A 245 3.51 31.65 0.31
N PRO A 246 2.39 31.22 -0.30
CA PRO A 246 1.43 32.11 -0.93
C PRO A 246 0.87 33.16 0.04
N ALA A 247 0.42 34.30 -0.51
CA ALA A 247 -0.12 35.40 0.28
C ALA A 247 -1.48 35.08 0.95
N THR A 248 -2.24 34.13 0.38
CA THR A 248 -3.49 33.62 0.94
C THR A 248 -3.36 32.13 1.21
N THR A 249 -3.78 31.71 2.39
CA THR A 249 -3.83 30.30 2.81
C THR A 249 -5.25 29.84 3.11
N ARG A 250 -6.24 30.74 2.98
CA ARG A 250 -7.65 30.45 3.23
C ARG A 250 -8.43 30.33 1.93
N PHE A 251 -9.30 29.34 1.89
CA PHE A 251 -10.27 29.17 0.82
C PHE A 251 -11.43 30.17 1.01
N SER A 252 -11.89 30.76 -0.08
CA SER A 252 -12.93 31.80 -0.07
C SER A 252 -14.22 31.42 -0.84
N GLY A 253 -14.36 30.15 -1.23
CA GLY A 253 -15.55 29.65 -1.91
C GLY A 253 -16.58 29.06 -0.94
N ASP A 254 -17.49 28.23 -1.48
CA ASP A 254 -18.49 27.51 -0.68
C ASP A 254 -17.82 26.41 0.17
N GLU A 255 -17.81 26.62 1.49
CA GLU A 255 -17.24 25.69 2.46
C GLU A 255 -17.89 24.29 2.40
N THR A 256 -19.22 24.22 2.26
CA THR A 256 -19.96 22.95 2.27
C THR A 256 -19.64 22.16 1.02
N GLN A 257 -19.62 22.82 -0.14
CA GLN A 257 -19.17 22.21 -1.38
C GLN A 257 -17.72 21.72 -1.27
N PHE A 258 -16.82 22.52 -0.69
CA PHE A 258 -15.42 22.16 -0.60
C PHE A 258 -15.17 20.98 0.35
N ILE A 259 -15.93 20.85 1.43
CA ILE A 259 -15.89 19.67 2.31
C ILE A 259 -16.29 18.40 1.53
N ASP A 260 -17.35 18.44 0.73
CA ASP A 260 -17.71 17.30 -0.14
C ASP A 260 -16.65 17.04 -1.22
N ASP A 261 -16.02 18.09 -1.73
CA ASP A 261 -14.93 17.95 -2.69
C ASP A 261 -13.72 17.22 -2.09
N ILE A 262 -13.34 17.56 -0.86
CA ILE A 262 -12.25 16.89 -0.11
C ILE A 262 -12.58 15.41 0.11
N ARG A 263 -13.83 15.10 0.48
CA ARG A 263 -14.31 13.73 0.65
C ARG A 263 -14.14 12.91 -0.62
N LYS A 264 -14.56 13.45 -1.77
CA LYS A 264 -14.42 12.81 -3.10
C LYS A 264 -12.97 12.70 -3.55
N ALA A 265 -12.14 13.71 -3.27
CA ALA A 265 -10.71 13.69 -3.55
C ALA A 265 -10.00 12.57 -2.78
N LEU A 266 -10.33 12.43 -1.49
CA LEU A 266 -9.87 11.35 -0.62
C LEU A 266 -10.28 9.99 -1.18
N TYR A 267 -11.54 9.82 -1.56
CA TYR A 267 -12.04 8.57 -2.11
C TYR A 267 -11.39 8.19 -3.45
N ALA A 268 -11.30 9.13 -4.41
CA ALA A 268 -10.65 8.88 -5.70
C ALA A 268 -9.18 8.51 -5.53
N SER A 269 -8.46 9.22 -4.66
CA SER A 269 -7.04 8.94 -4.39
C SER A 269 -6.84 7.59 -3.70
N LYS A 270 -7.77 7.20 -2.82
CA LYS A 270 -7.80 5.86 -2.21
C LYS A 270 -7.96 4.79 -3.29
N ILE A 271 -8.88 4.95 -4.24
CA ILE A 271 -9.03 3.99 -5.36
C ILE A 271 -7.71 3.83 -6.13
N VAL A 272 -7.00 4.92 -6.41
CA VAL A 272 -5.70 4.87 -7.09
C VAL A 272 -4.65 4.12 -6.26
N SER A 273 -4.56 4.37 -4.96
CA SER A 273 -3.63 3.65 -4.07
C SER A 273 -3.82 2.13 -4.14
N TYR A 274 -5.07 1.66 -4.07
CA TYR A 274 -5.37 0.23 -4.17
C TYR A 274 -5.12 -0.30 -5.57
N ALA A 275 -5.49 0.43 -6.62
CA ALA A 275 -5.18 0.06 -8.00
C ALA A 275 -3.67 -0.19 -8.18
N GLN A 276 -2.83 0.72 -7.68
CA GLN A 276 -1.38 0.59 -7.69
C GLN A 276 -0.88 -0.61 -6.86
N GLY A 277 -1.44 -0.83 -5.66
CA GLY A 277 -1.10 -1.99 -4.83
C GLY A 277 -1.41 -3.32 -5.51
N PHE A 278 -2.57 -3.45 -6.16
CA PHE A 278 -2.92 -4.66 -6.91
C PHE A 278 -2.12 -4.83 -8.21
N MET A 279 -1.69 -3.73 -8.85
CA MET A 279 -0.71 -3.81 -9.94
C MET A 279 0.61 -4.42 -9.47
N LEU A 280 1.09 -4.02 -8.28
CA LEU A 280 2.32 -4.57 -7.70
C LEU A 280 2.18 -6.05 -7.35
N LEU A 281 1.06 -6.45 -6.74
CA LEU A 281 0.78 -7.87 -6.49
C LEU A 281 0.80 -8.68 -7.78
N ARG A 282 0.21 -8.15 -8.86
CA ARG A 282 0.18 -8.83 -10.16
C ARG A 282 1.55 -8.95 -10.80
N GLU A 283 2.38 -7.92 -10.70
CA GLU A 283 3.74 -8.00 -11.23
C GLU A 283 4.58 -8.98 -10.42
N ALA A 284 4.50 -8.94 -9.09
CA ALA A 284 5.16 -9.92 -8.23
C ALA A 284 4.72 -11.36 -8.54
N ALA A 285 3.41 -11.59 -8.77
CA ALA A 285 2.90 -12.89 -9.18
C ALA A 285 3.58 -13.41 -10.46
N LYS A 286 3.81 -12.54 -11.45
CA LYS A 286 4.54 -12.91 -12.68
C LYS A 286 6.02 -13.19 -12.42
N GLN A 287 6.69 -12.30 -11.68
CA GLN A 287 8.13 -12.40 -11.40
C GLN A 287 8.48 -13.67 -10.62
N PHE A 288 7.63 -14.05 -9.66
CA PHE A 288 7.86 -15.22 -8.79
C PHE A 288 7.10 -16.48 -9.22
N GLY A 289 6.25 -16.39 -10.26
CA GLY A 289 5.40 -17.50 -10.69
C GLY A 289 4.35 -17.91 -9.65
N TRP A 290 3.91 -16.98 -8.79
CA TRP A 290 2.84 -17.24 -7.82
C TRP A 290 1.46 -17.18 -8.48
N ASP A 291 0.58 -18.09 -8.10
CA ASP A 291 -0.84 -18.06 -8.47
C ASP A 291 -1.64 -17.31 -7.40
N LEU A 292 -1.66 -15.97 -7.48
CA LEU A 292 -2.34 -15.13 -6.50
C LEU A 292 -3.82 -14.96 -6.83
N ASN A 293 -4.68 -15.30 -5.86
CA ASN A 293 -6.11 -15.00 -5.91
C ASN A 293 -6.39 -13.58 -5.38
N TYR A 294 -6.48 -12.59 -6.27
CA TYR A 294 -6.72 -11.18 -5.89
C TYR A 294 -8.05 -10.96 -5.16
N GLY A 295 -9.11 -11.68 -5.53
CA GLY A 295 -10.40 -11.65 -4.82
C GLY A 295 -10.27 -12.21 -3.40
N GLY A 296 -9.50 -13.29 -3.24
CA GLY A 296 -9.15 -13.86 -1.93
C GLY A 296 -8.31 -12.91 -1.08
N ILE A 297 -7.35 -12.19 -1.68
CA ILE A 297 -6.56 -11.16 -1.00
C ILE A 297 -7.46 -10.02 -0.52
N ALA A 298 -8.37 -9.53 -1.36
CA ALA A 298 -9.33 -8.50 -0.97
C ALA A 298 -10.24 -8.97 0.18
N LEU A 299 -10.68 -10.24 0.16
CA LEU A 299 -11.43 -10.84 1.26
C LEU A 299 -10.62 -10.88 2.56
N MET A 300 -9.35 -11.32 2.51
CA MET A 300 -8.48 -11.35 3.69
C MET A 300 -8.29 -9.97 4.32
N TRP A 301 -8.34 -8.90 3.52
CA TRP A 301 -8.23 -7.53 4.03
C TRP A 301 -9.58 -6.96 4.50
N ARG A 302 -10.71 -7.58 4.16
CA ARG A 302 -12.04 -7.01 4.43
C ARG A 302 -12.38 -6.92 5.92
N GLY A 303 -11.78 -7.77 6.75
CA GLY A 303 -11.95 -7.77 8.20
C GLY A 303 -10.65 -8.09 8.93
N GLY A 304 -10.61 -7.77 10.23
CA GLY A 304 -9.46 -8.06 11.11
C GLY A 304 -8.22 -7.21 10.89
N CYS A 305 -7.95 -6.74 9.67
CA CYS A 305 -6.78 -5.91 9.36
C CYS A 305 -7.02 -4.40 9.63
N ILE A 306 -5.97 -3.58 9.51
CA ILE A 306 -6.06 -2.13 9.74
C ILE A 306 -6.80 -1.40 8.61
N ILE A 307 -6.61 -1.83 7.36
CA ILE A 307 -7.23 -1.20 6.18
C ILE A 307 -8.67 -1.68 5.91
N ARG A 308 -9.27 -2.42 6.86
CA ARG A 308 -10.62 -2.97 6.73
C ARG A 308 -11.65 -1.88 6.45
N SER A 309 -12.49 -2.13 5.46
CA SER A 309 -13.46 -1.16 4.95
C SER A 309 -14.51 -1.81 4.05
N VAL A 310 -15.66 -1.15 3.88
CA VAL A 310 -16.68 -1.58 2.90
C VAL A 310 -16.13 -1.61 1.48
N PHE A 311 -15.16 -0.73 1.20
CA PHE A 311 -14.44 -0.60 -0.06
C PHE A 311 -13.80 -1.92 -0.57
N LEU A 312 -13.29 -2.75 0.34
CA LEU A 312 -12.67 -4.03 -0.01
C LEU A 312 -13.68 -5.08 -0.51
N GLY A 313 -14.96 -4.95 -0.14
CA GLY A 313 -16.03 -5.76 -0.71
C GLY A 313 -16.17 -5.52 -2.22
N ASN A 314 -16.07 -4.25 -2.66
CA ASN A 314 -16.14 -3.89 -4.08
C ASN A 314 -14.92 -4.43 -4.85
N ILE A 315 -13.73 -4.41 -4.25
CA ILE A 315 -12.53 -4.99 -4.87
C ILE A 315 -12.68 -6.50 -5.02
N LYS A 316 -13.18 -7.19 -3.98
CA LYS A 316 -13.48 -8.63 -4.06
C LYS A 316 -14.44 -8.91 -5.21
N GLN A 317 -15.51 -8.11 -5.34
CA GLN A 317 -16.49 -8.28 -6.40
C GLN A 317 -15.88 -8.09 -7.79
N ALA A 318 -15.11 -7.02 -8.02
CA ALA A 318 -14.45 -6.76 -9.30
C ALA A 318 -13.56 -7.93 -9.76
N PHE A 319 -12.78 -8.53 -8.85
CA PHE A 319 -11.97 -9.71 -9.16
C PHE A 319 -12.76 -11.02 -9.20
N THR A 320 -13.95 -11.07 -8.60
CA THR A 320 -14.87 -12.21 -8.75
C THR A 320 -15.47 -12.20 -10.15
N ASP A 321 -15.87 -11.03 -10.64
CA ASP A 321 -16.47 -10.85 -11.97
C ASP A 321 -15.41 -11.02 -13.08
N ASN A 322 -14.19 -10.51 -12.84
CA ASN A 322 -13.06 -10.69 -13.75
C ASN A 322 -11.75 -10.99 -12.99
N PRO A 323 -11.39 -12.27 -12.79
CA PRO A 323 -10.15 -12.65 -12.11
C PRO A 323 -8.86 -12.19 -12.82
N LYS A 324 -8.96 -11.85 -14.11
CA LYS A 324 -7.83 -11.38 -14.95
C LYS A 324 -7.86 -9.87 -15.16
N LEU A 325 -8.61 -9.13 -14.34
CA LEU A 325 -8.73 -7.68 -14.43
C LEU A 325 -7.34 -7.02 -14.49
N ALA A 326 -7.13 -6.20 -15.52
CA ALA A 326 -5.82 -5.61 -15.76
C ALA A 326 -5.50 -4.48 -14.76
N ASN A 327 -6.52 -3.78 -14.26
CA ASN A 327 -6.39 -2.71 -13.29
C ASN A 327 -7.76 -2.47 -12.65
N LEU A 328 -7.80 -2.13 -11.36
CA LEU A 328 -9.06 -1.76 -10.70
C LEU A 328 -9.74 -0.56 -11.37
N LEU A 329 -8.98 0.37 -11.96
CA LEU A 329 -9.52 1.57 -12.62
C LEU A 329 -10.38 1.29 -13.87
N VAL A 330 -10.24 0.11 -14.48
CA VAL A 330 -11.03 -0.28 -15.67
C VAL A 330 -12.21 -1.17 -15.34
N ASP A 331 -12.42 -1.51 -14.08
CA ASP A 331 -13.66 -2.13 -13.62
C ASP A 331 -14.80 -1.10 -13.60
N ASP A 332 -16.01 -1.56 -13.93
CA ASP A 332 -17.19 -0.71 -14.12
C ASP A 332 -17.56 0.08 -12.86
N PHE A 333 -17.43 -0.50 -11.66
CA PHE A 333 -17.75 0.18 -10.42
C PHE A 333 -16.74 1.30 -10.16
N PHE A 334 -15.45 0.98 -10.14
CA PHE A 334 -14.40 1.97 -9.84
C PHE A 334 -14.29 3.06 -10.90
N ASN A 335 -14.53 2.73 -12.18
CA ASN A 335 -14.56 3.71 -13.25
C ASN A 335 -15.68 4.74 -13.04
N LYS A 336 -16.90 4.28 -12.69
CA LYS A 336 -18.02 5.16 -12.37
C LYS A 336 -17.73 6.03 -11.15
N GLU A 337 -17.15 5.46 -10.10
CA GLU A 337 -16.82 6.19 -8.88
C GLU A 337 -15.77 7.28 -9.11
N ILE A 338 -14.68 6.98 -9.82
CA ILE A 338 -13.68 8.00 -10.16
C ILE A 338 -14.26 9.07 -11.07
N THR A 339 -15.11 8.69 -12.04
CA THR A 339 -15.75 9.67 -12.94
C THR A 339 -16.59 10.68 -12.17
N LYS A 340 -17.30 10.24 -11.11
CA LYS A 340 -18.08 11.13 -10.22
C LYS A 340 -17.18 12.04 -9.35
N CYS A 341 -15.97 11.60 -9.04
CA CYS A 341 -15.08 12.29 -8.11
C CYS A 341 -14.07 13.22 -8.79
N GLN A 342 -13.73 13.01 -10.06
CA GLN A 342 -12.57 13.67 -10.68
C GLN A 342 -12.62 15.20 -10.68
N ASP A 343 -13.81 15.81 -10.81
CA ASP A 343 -13.92 17.28 -10.81
C ASP A 343 -13.64 17.87 -9.42
N SER A 344 -14.24 17.26 -8.39
CA SER A 344 -13.98 17.56 -6.98
C SER A 344 -12.50 17.37 -6.64
N TRP A 345 -11.94 16.26 -7.10
CA TRP A 345 -10.55 15.93 -6.89
C TRP A 345 -9.59 16.97 -7.49
N ARG A 346 -9.84 17.38 -8.74
CA ARG A 346 -9.08 18.45 -9.41
C ARG A 346 -9.21 19.78 -8.69
N ARG A 347 -10.40 20.13 -8.20
CA ARG A 347 -10.61 21.36 -7.40
C ARG A 347 -9.77 21.32 -6.13
N VAL A 348 -9.78 20.23 -5.37
CA VAL A 348 -9.01 20.10 -4.13
C VAL A 348 -7.51 20.20 -4.39
N VAL A 349 -6.97 19.47 -5.36
CA VAL A 349 -5.53 19.54 -5.69
C VAL A 349 -5.16 20.95 -6.14
N SER A 350 -5.97 21.58 -6.99
CA SER A 350 -5.71 22.96 -7.46
C SER A 350 -5.72 23.97 -6.32
N GLN A 351 -6.72 23.90 -5.43
CA GLN A 351 -6.81 24.80 -4.28
C GLN A 351 -5.69 24.55 -3.28
N ALA A 352 -5.33 23.30 -3.01
CA ALA A 352 -4.21 22.98 -2.13
C ALA A 352 -2.90 23.59 -2.65
N VAL A 353 -2.64 23.50 -3.95
CA VAL A 353 -1.47 24.14 -4.59
C VAL A 353 -1.52 25.66 -4.47
N LEU A 354 -2.66 26.29 -4.79
CA LEU A 354 -2.82 27.75 -4.71
C LEU A 354 -2.66 28.30 -3.28
N LEU A 355 -3.11 27.54 -2.29
CA LEU A 355 -3.06 27.91 -0.87
C LEU A 355 -1.75 27.47 -0.18
N GLY A 356 -0.88 26.73 -0.87
CA GLY A 356 0.38 26.24 -0.32
C GLY A 356 0.22 25.12 0.71
N ILE A 357 -0.84 24.32 0.63
CA ILE A 357 -1.10 23.16 1.49
C ILE A 357 -0.52 21.90 0.82
N PRO A 358 0.47 21.22 1.41
CA PRO A 358 1.09 20.05 0.82
C PRO A 358 0.11 18.87 0.77
N THR A 359 -0.14 18.38 -0.45
CA THR A 359 -1.00 17.22 -0.71
C THR A 359 -0.31 16.20 -1.63
N PRO A 360 0.84 15.63 -1.22
CA PRO A 360 1.64 14.76 -2.09
C PRO A 360 0.87 13.53 -2.57
N CYS A 361 0.05 12.90 -1.72
CA CYS A 361 -0.72 11.71 -2.10
C CYS A 361 -1.93 12.06 -2.98
N PHE A 362 -2.68 13.14 -2.71
CA PHE A 362 -3.73 13.58 -3.65
C PHE A 362 -3.16 13.95 -5.01
N SER A 363 -2.03 14.67 -5.03
CA SER A 363 -1.37 15.14 -6.25
C SER A 363 -0.84 13.99 -7.09
N THR A 364 -0.11 13.04 -6.49
CA THR A 364 0.47 11.91 -7.23
C THR A 364 -0.59 10.94 -7.71
N ALA A 365 -1.68 10.73 -6.97
CA ALA A 365 -2.77 9.91 -7.45
C ALA A 365 -3.45 10.54 -8.67
N LEU A 366 -3.62 11.88 -8.70
CA LEU A 366 -4.23 12.56 -9.84
C LEU A 366 -3.30 12.50 -11.06
N ALA A 367 -2.01 12.72 -10.84
CA ALA A 367 -0.99 12.58 -11.88
C ALA A 367 -0.92 11.15 -12.44
N PHE A 368 -1.00 10.13 -11.58
CA PHE A 368 -1.07 8.73 -12.02
C PHE A 368 -2.34 8.46 -12.83
N PHE A 369 -3.51 8.91 -12.36
CA PHE A 369 -4.77 8.71 -13.08
C PHE A 369 -4.74 9.35 -14.47
N ASP A 370 -4.31 10.60 -14.56
CA ASP A 370 -4.16 11.31 -15.84
C ASP A 370 -3.10 10.68 -16.74
N GLY A 371 -2.00 10.18 -16.15
CA GLY A 371 -0.97 9.44 -16.87
C GLY A 371 -1.48 8.12 -17.42
N TYR A 372 -2.20 7.34 -16.61
CA TYR A 372 -2.68 6.00 -16.95
C TYR A 372 -3.78 6.01 -18.02
N ARG A 373 -4.64 7.03 -18.04
CA ARG A 373 -5.71 7.16 -19.04
C ARG A 373 -5.26 7.81 -20.36
N SER A 374 -3.99 8.23 -20.46
CA SER A 374 -3.46 8.87 -21.65
C SER A 374 -2.89 7.84 -22.61
N ASP A 375 -3.44 7.75 -23.82
CA ASP A 375 -2.95 6.86 -24.88
C ASP A 375 -1.50 7.19 -25.28
N THR A 376 -1.16 8.48 -25.31
CA THR A 376 0.20 8.96 -25.60
C THR A 376 0.71 9.85 -24.47
N LEU A 377 1.89 9.53 -23.95
CA LEU A 377 2.63 10.30 -22.94
C LEU A 377 3.85 10.99 -23.55
N PRO A 378 4.40 12.04 -22.89
CA PRO A 378 5.60 12.74 -23.37
C PRO A 378 6.91 11.91 -23.24
N ALA A 379 6.82 10.62 -22.92
CA ALA A 379 7.97 9.73 -22.81
C ALA A 379 8.69 9.51 -24.16
N ASN A 380 8.06 9.82 -25.28
CA ASN A 380 8.72 9.89 -26.59
C ASN A 380 9.87 10.90 -26.61
N LEU A 381 9.75 12.04 -25.91
CA LEU A 381 10.84 13.01 -25.78
C LEU A 381 11.98 12.48 -24.91
N ILE A 382 11.67 11.72 -23.84
CA ILE A 382 12.69 11.04 -23.02
C ILE A 382 13.48 10.06 -23.90
N GLN A 383 12.80 9.26 -24.74
CA GLN A 383 13.47 8.36 -25.68
C GLN A 383 14.36 9.10 -26.68
N ALA A 384 13.85 10.20 -27.27
CA ALA A 384 14.64 11.03 -28.17
C ALA A 384 15.88 11.64 -27.49
N GLN A 385 15.75 12.13 -26.26
CA GLN A 385 16.89 12.65 -25.47
C GLN A 385 17.93 11.56 -25.21
N ARG A 386 17.51 10.38 -24.76
CA ARG A 386 18.40 9.23 -24.50
C ARG A 386 19.14 8.79 -25.76
N ASP A 387 18.45 8.74 -26.89
CA ASP A 387 19.10 8.42 -28.17
C ASP A 387 20.05 9.54 -28.63
N TYR A 388 19.70 10.81 -28.40
CA TYR A 388 20.52 11.96 -28.74
C TYR A 388 21.88 11.95 -28.05
N PHE A 389 21.91 11.85 -26.71
CA PHE A 389 23.18 11.98 -25.97
C PHE A 389 23.93 10.65 -25.82
N GLY A 390 23.24 9.51 -25.91
CA GLY A 390 23.78 8.22 -25.52
C GLY A 390 23.58 7.09 -26.55
N ALA A 391 23.01 7.39 -27.71
CA ALA A 391 22.72 6.40 -28.76
C ALA A 391 21.96 5.17 -28.22
N HIS A 392 21.06 5.41 -27.26
CA HIS A 392 20.29 4.38 -26.55
C HIS A 392 19.18 3.73 -27.36
N THR A 393 18.99 4.14 -28.62
CA THR A 393 17.93 3.69 -29.53
C THR A 393 16.52 3.99 -29.02
N TYR A 394 15.53 3.90 -29.91
CA TYR A 394 14.12 4.02 -29.60
C TYR A 394 13.27 3.22 -30.61
N GLU A 395 11.98 3.03 -30.31
CA GLU A 395 11.03 2.38 -31.22
C GLU A 395 10.11 3.41 -31.89
N LEU A 396 9.67 3.11 -33.11
CA LEU A 396 8.64 3.90 -33.80
C LEU A 396 7.25 3.30 -33.52
N VAL A 397 6.24 4.16 -33.35
CA VAL A 397 4.83 3.75 -33.15
C VAL A 397 4.36 2.80 -34.27
N SER A 398 4.77 3.05 -35.52
CA SER A 398 4.40 2.23 -36.67
C SER A 398 5.15 0.90 -36.78
N GLN A 399 6.24 0.71 -36.04
CA GLN A 399 7.11 -0.48 -36.11
C GLN A 399 7.58 -0.93 -34.70
N PRO A 400 6.67 -1.35 -33.80
CA PRO A 400 7.05 -1.89 -32.49
C PRO A 400 7.96 -3.12 -32.63
N GLY A 401 8.90 -3.28 -31.71
CA GLY A 401 9.94 -4.31 -31.70
C GLY A 401 11.19 -3.96 -32.50
N LYS A 402 11.18 -2.88 -33.29
CA LYS A 402 12.32 -2.44 -34.11
C LYS A 402 12.96 -1.19 -33.52
N TRP A 403 14.18 -1.37 -33.03
CA TRP A 403 15.01 -0.30 -32.47
C TRP A 403 15.72 0.49 -33.57
N VAL A 404 15.67 1.81 -33.45
CA VAL A 404 16.26 2.78 -34.36
C VAL A 404 17.17 3.72 -33.57
N HIS A 405 18.34 4.02 -34.14
CA HIS A 405 19.19 5.13 -33.69
C HIS A 405 19.16 6.22 -34.75
N THR A 406 19.01 7.47 -34.33
CA THR A 406 19.10 8.64 -35.21
C THR A 406 20.41 9.38 -34.97
N ASN A 407 21.12 9.75 -36.04
CA ASN A 407 22.24 10.67 -35.93
C ASN A 407 21.73 12.11 -35.78
N TRP A 408 21.39 12.49 -34.56
CA TRP A 408 20.78 13.78 -34.27
C TRP A 408 21.70 14.99 -34.51
N THR A 409 23.01 14.80 -34.40
CA THR A 409 24.00 15.90 -34.49
C THR A 409 24.54 16.11 -35.89
N GLY A 410 24.30 15.17 -36.81
CA GLY A 410 24.92 15.11 -38.13
C GLY A 410 26.44 14.89 -38.10
N LYS A 411 27.02 14.68 -36.91
CA LYS A 411 28.46 14.51 -36.67
C LYS A 411 28.78 13.23 -35.89
N GLY A 412 27.79 12.58 -35.30
CA GLY A 412 27.92 11.26 -34.67
C GLY A 412 28.04 10.15 -35.72
N GLY A 413 28.71 9.05 -35.36
CA GLY A 413 28.72 7.83 -36.18
C GLY A 413 27.41 7.04 -36.04
N ASN A 414 27.20 6.03 -36.89
CA ASN A 414 26.04 5.11 -36.82
C ASN A 414 26.16 4.05 -35.72
N VAL A 415 26.90 4.33 -34.65
CA VAL A 415 27.19 3.37 -33.58
C VAL A 415 26.18 3.57 -32.46
N SER A 416 25.30 2.59 -32.27
CA SER A 416 24.35 2.57 -31.16
C SER A 416 24.92 1.86 -29.93
N ALA A 417 24.50 2.27 -28.73
CA ALA A 417 24.74 1.49 -27.53
C ALA A 417 23.99 0.15 -27.64
N SER A 418 24.61 -0.95 -27.23
CA SER A 418 23.90 -2.23 -27.10
C SER A 418 22.74 -2.06 -26.12
N SER A 419 21.54 -2.50 -26.49
CA SER A 419 20.36 -2.42 -25.63
C SER A 419 20.61 -3.17 -24.32
N TYR A 420 20.49 -2.47 -23.19
CA TYR A 420 20.39 -3.10 -21.88
C TYR A 420 19.01 -3.74 -21.81
N ASN A 421 18.94 -5.07 -21.92
CA ASN A 421 17.75 -5.80 -21.50
C ASN A 421 17.74 -5.77 -19.96
N ALA A 422 16.92 -4.88 -19.39
CA ALA A 422 16.60 -4.86 -17.97
C ALA A 422 15.35 -5.72 -17.71
#